data_AF-A0A968T6A7-F1
#
_entry.id   AF-A0A968T6A7-F1
#
_cell.length_a   1.000
_cell.length_b   1.000
_cell.length_c   1.000
_cell.angle_alpha   90.00
_cell.angle_beta   90.00
_cell.angle_gamma   90.00
#
_symmetry.space_group_name_H-M   'P 1'
#
loop_
_entity.id
_entity.type
_entity.pdbx_description
1 polymer ?
#
loop_
_entity_poly.entity_id
_entity_poly.type
_entity_poly.pdbx_seq_one_letter_code
_entity_poly.pdbx_strand_id
1 'polypeptide(L)'
;MTKVHLYSDGKYNRDMAFGKMIYVRLSILVALIMLTIACINFMNLSTAQSSMRVKEIGVRKVAGAGKRKIIFQFLGESLLIVFVAHIIAMILVELLLPGFNNYMHKELKVNYQSAGLYVGLITLISFCGLLAGSYPAFYLSSLKPINIMKGIIDKNTGKAKFRRILVISQFTLSFLFILCTLIVGNQIKYIQSTNLGFNMDNIGYLISLEVFNV
;
A
#
# COMPACT_ATOMS: atom_id res chain seq x y z
N MET A 1 -31.87 3.92 46.02
CA MET A 1 -32.59 3.97 44.74
C MET A 1 -32.65 5.45 44.37
N THR A 2 -32.04 5.99 43.32
CA THR A 2 -32.15 5.64 41.89
C THR A 2 -30.98 6.29 41.15
N LYS A 3 -29.90 5.52 40.93
CA LYS A 3 -28.98 5.72 39.79
C LYS A 3 -29.46 4.74 38.74
N VAL A 4 -30.00 5.21 37.62
CA VAL A 4 -30.21 4.54 36.32
C VAL A 4 -31.30 5.35 35.57
N HIS A 5 -30.97 6.55 35.10
CA HIS A 5 -31.82 7.26 34.13
C HIS A 5 -31.06 8.22 33.21
N LEU A 6 -29.71 8.17 33.17
CA LEU A 6 -28.86 9.06 32.37
C LEU A 6 -28.14 8.38 31.20
N TYR A 7 -28.53 7.15 30.86
CA TYR A 7 -27.97 6.39 29.72
C TYR A 7 -29.03 5.96 28.70
N SER A 8 -30.05 6.81 28.50
CA SER A 8 -31.01 6.66 27.42
C SER A 8 -30.98 7.87 26.51
N ASP A 9 -29.82 8.14 25.90
CA ASP A 9 -29.81 8.76 24.58
C ASP A 9 -28.48 8.49 23.86
N GLY A 10 -28.54 7.99 22.63
CA GLY A 10 -27.39 7.96 21.73
C GLY A 10 -26.75 6.61 21.38
N LYS A 11 -27.40 5.45 21.64
CA LYS A 11 -26.91 4.16 21.10
C LYS A 11 -26.94 4.11 19.56
N TYR A 12 -27.91 4.79 18.93
CA TYR A 12 -28.07 4.80 17.47
C TYR A 12 -26.93 5.53 16.74
N ASN A 13 -26.35 6.58 17.35
CA ASN A 13 -25.23 7.33 16.74
C ASN A 13 -23.87 6.68 16.95
N ARG A 14 -23.70 5.85 17.99
CA ARG A 14 -22.43 5.14 18.22
C ARG A 14 -22.21 4.03 17.20
N ASP A 15 -23.24 3.29 16.82
CA ASP A 15 -23.11 2.19 15.86
C ASP A 15 -22.74 2.68 14.45
N MET A 16 -23.27 3.84 14.02
CA MET A 16 -22.88 4.49 12.76
C MET A 16 -21.44 5.05 12.80
N ALA A 17 -20.98 5.58 13.94
CA ALA A 17 -19.62 6.06 14.10
C ALA A 17 -18.59 4.91 14.15
N PHE A 18 -18.95 3.79 14.80
CA PHE A 18 -18.16 2.56 14.81
C PHE A 18 -17.98 2.00 13.39
N GLY A 19 -19.05 1.94 12.59
CA GLY A 19 -18.97 1.55 11.19
C GLY A 19 -17.99 2.42 10.39
N LYS A 20 -18.12 3.75 10.45
CA LYS A 20 -17.22 4.69 9.74
C LYS A 20 -15.75 4.51 10.12
N MET A 21 -15.44 4.31 11.40
CA MET A 21 -14.05 4.11 11.85
C MET A 21 -13.47 2.77 11.40
N ILE A 22 -14.29 1.70 11.35
CA ILE A 22 -13.85 0.40 10.84
C ILE A 22 -13.44 0.51 9.37
N TYR A 23 -14.23 1.20 8.53
CA TYR A 23 -13.93 1.36 7.11
C TYR A 23 -12.62 2.10 6.88
N VAL A 24 -12.38 3.20 7.60
CA VAL A 24 -11.12 3.96 7.49
C VAL A 24 -9.92 3.10 7.88
N ARG A 25 -10.02 2.33 8.97
CA ARG A 25 -8.94 1.43 9.41
C ARG A 25 -8.67 0.32 8.39
N LEU A 26 -9.70 -0.27 7.81
CA LEU A 26 -9.57 -1.28 6.76
C LEU A 26 -8.92 -0.70 5.51
N SER A 27 -9.30 0.52 5.09
CA SER A 27 -8.67 1.19 3.95
C SER A 27 -7.18 1.47 4.19
N ILE A 28 -6.81 1.89 5.40
CA ILE A 28 -5.39 2.09 5.77
C ILE A 28 -4.63 0.78 5.73
N LEU A 29 -5.20 -0.32 6.25
CA LEU A 29 -4.57 -1.64 6.21
C LEU A 29 -4.33 -2.10 4.76
N VAL A 30 -5.33 -1.95 3.89
CA VAL A 30 -5.21 -2.27 2.46
C VAL A 30 -4.13 -1.42 1.80
N ALA A 31 -4.13 -0.10 2.04
CA ALA A 31 -3.13 0.80 1.51
C ALA A 31 -1.71 0.42 1.95
N LEU A 32 -1.52 0.01 3.21
CA LEU A 32 -0.22 -0.42 3.74
C LEU A 32 0.26 -1.72 3.08
N ILE A 33 -0.62 -2.70 2.89
CA ILE A 33 -0.31 -3.94 2.17
C ILE A 33 0.09 -3.63 0.72
N MET A 34 -0.70 -2.82 0.02
CA MET A 34 -0.41 -2.42 -1.36
C MET A 34 0.91 -1.65 -1.47
N LEU A 35 1.19 -0.73 -0.53
CA LEU A 35 2.45 0.01 -0.48
C LEU A 35 3.64 -0.93 -0.27
N THR A 36 3.50 -1.91 0.63
CA THR A 36 4.55 -2.91 0.89
C THR A 36 4.86 -3.72 -0.37
N ILE A 37 3.81 -4.20 -1.07
CA ILE A 37 3.96 -4.92 -2.33
C ILE A 37 4.67 -4.04 -3.37
N ALA A 38 4.26 -2.77 -3.51
CA ALA A 38 4.84 -1.83 -4.46
C ALA A 38 6.31 -1.54 -4.15
N CYS A 39 6.68 -1.31 -2.88
CA CYS A 39 8.06 -1.09 -2.47
C CYS A 39 8.95 -2.30 -2.77
N ILE A 40 8.49 -3.52 -2.45
CA ILE A 40 9.24 -4.75 -2.75
C ILE A 40 9.38 -4.93 -4.27
N ASN A 41 8.31 -4.68 -5.03
CA ASN A 41 8.35 -4.75 -6.49
C ASN A 41 9.38 -3.78 -7.08
N PHE A 42 9.31 -2.50 -6.67
CA PHE A 42 10.22 -1.48 -7.15
C PHE A 42 11.67 -1.79 -6.75
N MET A 43 11.90 -2.30 -5.53
CA MET A 43 13.21 -2.76 -5.08
C MET A 43 13.76 -3.89 -5.97
N ASN A 44 12.92 -4.88 -6.29
CA ASN A 44 13.29 -6.00 -7.16
C ASN A 44 13.62 -5.52 -8.58
N LEU A 45 12.79 -4.63 -9.14
CA LEU A 45 13.00 -4.04 -10.46
C LEU A 45 14.28 -3.21 -10.51
N SER A 46 14.48 -2.31 -9.54
CA SER A 46 15.67 -1.48 -9.43
C SER A 46 16.93 -2.33 -9.26
N THR A 47 16.86 -3.44 -8.51
CA THR A 47 17.95 -4.40 -8.37
C THR A 47 18.28 -5.11 -9.68
N ALA A 48 17.27 -5.54 -10.43
CA ALA A 48 17.46 -6.16 -11.74
C ALA A 48 18.12 -5.20 -12.73
N GLN A 49 17.61 -3.96 -12.83
CA GLN A 49 18.17 -2.92 -13.69
C GLN A 49 19.61 -2.58 -13.31
N SER A 50 19.88 -2.43 -12.03
CA SER A 50 21.21 -2.08 -11.54
C SER A 50 22.21 -3.24 -11.68
N SER A 51 21.72 -4.49 -11.71
CA SER A 51 22.54 -5.67 -12.02
C SER A 51 23.05 -5.69 -13.46
N MET A 52 22.36 -5.04 -14.41
CA MET A 52 22.86 -4.89 -15.78
C MET A 52 24.08 -3.95 -15.86
N ARG A 53 24.25 -3.06 -14.88
CA ARG A 53 25.36 -2.08 -14.79
C ARG A 53 26.56 -2.59 -13.97
N VAL A 54 26.61 -3.89 -13.66
CA VAL A 54 27.65 -4.48 -12.79
C VAL A 54 29.07 -4.31 -13.34
N LYS A 55 29.28 -4.46 -14.66
CA LYS A 55 30.60 -4.30 -15.29
C LYS A 55 31.11 -2.86 -15.18
N GLU A 56 30.25 -1.90 -15.47
CA GLU A 56 30.53 -0.46 -15.36
C GLU A 56 30.93 -0.08 -13.93
N ILE A 57 30.17 -0.54 -12.93
CA ILE A 57 30.46 -0.30 -11.51
C ILE A 57 31.79 -0.95 -11.11
N GLY A 58 32.10 -2.13 -11.66
CA GLY A 58 33.37 -2.81 -11.47
C GLY A 58 34.55 -1.95 -11.95
N VAL A 59 34.47 -1.41 -13.17
CA VAL A 59 35.48 -0.50 -13.73
C VAL A 59 35.63 0.76 -12.88
N ARG A 60 34.52 1.40 -12.48
CA ARG A 60 34.54 2.59 -11.61
C ARG A 60 35.21 2.32 -10.27
N LYS A 61 34.97 1.16 -9.64
CA LYS A 61 35.62 0.77 -8.37
C LYS A 61 37.12 0.55 -8.52
N VAL A 62 37.57 -0.04 -9.62
CA VAL A 62 39.00 -0.19 -9.92
C VAL A 62 39.64 1.18 -10.15
N ALA A 63 38.93 2.10 -10.80
CA ALA A 63 39.33 3.51 -10.96
C ALA A 63 39.21 4.36 -9.67
N GLY A 64 39.00 3.75 -8.50
CA GLY A 64 39.02 4.44 -7.21
C GLY A 64 37.64 4.94 -6.71
N ALA A 65 36.54 4.60 -7.36
CA ALA A 65 35.21 4.93 -6.84
C ALA A 65 34.91 4.17 -5.54
N GLY A 66 34.84 4.90 -4.42
CA GLY A 66 34.50 4.34 -3.12
C GLY A 66 33.05 3.85 -3.03
N LYS A 67 32.79 2.93 -2.09
CA LYS A 67 31.45 2.34 -1.84
C LYS A 67 30.37 3.39 -1.59
N ARG A 68 30.70 4.46 -0.86
CA ARG A 68 29.76 5.55 -0.52
C ARG A 68 29.24 6.27 -1.77
N LYS A 69 30.11 6.58 -2.75
CA LYS A 69 29.70 7.24 -4.00
C LYS A 69 28.66 6.43 -4.77
N ILE A 70 28.86 5.11 -4.84
CA ILE A 70 27.93 4.19 -5.50
C ILE A 70 26.59 4.13 -4.74
N ILE A 71 26.63 4.07 -3.41
CA ILE A 71 25.41 4.03 -2.59
C ILE A 71 24.57 5.30 -2.80
N PHE A 72 25.19 6.49 -2.72
CA PHE A 72 24.48 7.75 -2.92
C PHE A 72 23.93 7.91 -4.34
N GLN A 73 24.65 7.42 -5.35
CA GLN A 73 24.15 7.42 -6.72
C GLN A 73 22.85 6.60 -6.83
N PHE A 74 22.83 5.37 -6.32
CA PHE A 74 21.64 4.52 -6.39
C PHE A 74 20.48 5.02 -5.56
N LEU A 75 20.74 5.51 -4.33
CA LEU A 75 19.70 6.11 -3.49
C LEU A 75 19.11 7.37 -4.14
N GLY A 76 19.95 8.20 -4.77
CA GLY A 76 19.51 9.37 -5.52
C GLY A 76 18.67 9.01 -6.74
N GLU A 77 19.09 8.03 -7.54
CA GLU A 77 18.30 7.51 -8.67
C GLU A 77 16.92 7.01 -8.20
N SER A 78 16.87 6.22 -7.12
CA SER A 78 15.61 5.72 -6.56
C SER A 78 14.71 6.83 -6.02
N LEU A 79 15.27 7.80 -5.29
CA LEU A 79 14.51 8.95 -4.76
C LEU A 79 13.92 9.81 -5.88
N LEU A 80 14.68 10.05 -6.95
CA LEU A 80 14.20 10.82 -8.10
C LEU A 80 13.03 10.12 -8.78
N ILE A 81 13.14 8.81 -9.02
CA ILE A 81 12.05 8.02 -9.62
C ILE A 81 10.79 8.08 -8.74
N VAL A 82 10.93 7.89 -7.43
CA VAL A 82 9.80 7.97 -6.50
C VAL A 82 9.18 9.37 -6.47
N PHE A 83 10.01 10.42 -6.50
CA PHE A 83 9.53 11.79 -6.55
C PHE A 83 8.69 12.07 -7.80
N VAL A 84 9.17 11.66 -8.98
CA VAL A 84 8.42 11.81 -10.25
C VAL A 84 7.13 10.99 -10.22
N ALA A 85 7.18 9.75 -9.74
CA ALA A 85 5.98 8.91 -9.58
C ALA A 85 4.95 9.55 -8.62
N HIS A 86 5.42 10.22 -7.58
CA HIS A 86 4.56 10.89 -6.61
C HIS A 86 3.84 12.12 -7.21
N ILE A 87 4.51 12.90 -8.05
CA ILE A 87 3.88 13.99 -8.80
C ILE A 87 2.76 13.45 -9.69
N ILE A 88 3.04 12.37 -10.42
CA ILE A 88 2.03 11.71 -11.27
C ILE A 88 0.85 11.20 -10.42
N ALA A 89 1.13 10.62 -9.25
CA ALA A 89 0.10 10.15 -8.34
C ALA A 89 -0.82 11.28 -7.85
N MET A 90 -0.27 12.45 -7.51
CA MET A 90 -1.08 13.62 -7.10
C MET A 90 -2.00 14.11 -8.22
N ILE A 91 -1.50 14.16 -9.46
CA ILE A 91 -2.32 14.52 -10.63
C ILE A 91 -3.45 13.50 -10.83
N LEU A 92 -3.16 12.21 -10.71
CA LEU A 92 -4.16 11.15 -10.82
C LEU A 92 -5.20 11.22 -9.71
N VAL A 93 -4.79 11.53 -8.47
CA VAL A 93 -5.71 11.73 -7.36
C VAL A 93 -6.68 12.86 -7.67
N GLU A 94 -6.20 14.03 -8.08
CA GLU A 94 -7.07 15.17 -8.40
C GLU A 94 -8.04 14.86 -9.55
N LEU A 95 -7.59 14.10 -10.56
CA LEU A 95 -8.42 13.71 -11.70
C LEU A 95 -9.52 12.69 -11.34
N LEU A 96 -9.20 11.73 -10.47
CA LEU A 96 -10.10 10.62 -10.12
C LEU A 96 -11.01 10.93 -8.93
N LEU A 97 -10.64 11.91 -8.08
CA LEU A 97 -11.38 12.25 -6.88
C LEU A 97 -12.84 12.66 -7.14
N PRO A 98 -13.19 13.44 -8.19
CA PRO A 98 -14.58 13.76 -8.49
C PRO A 98 -15.42 12.52 -8.83
N GLY A 99 -14.87 11.59 -9.62
CA GLY A 99 -15.54 10.33 -9.95
C GLY A 99 -15.74 9.45 -8.73
N PHE A 100 -14.73 9.38 -7.86
CA PHE A 100 -14.82 8.65 -6.59
C PHE A 100 -15.87 9.25 -5.64
N ASN A 101 -15.94 10.58 -5.55
CA ASN A 101 -16.91 11.30 -4.73
C ASN A 101 -18.35 11.03 -5.18
N ASN A 102 -18.60 11.02 -6.49
CA ASN A 102 -19.91 10.67 -7.06
C ASN A 102 -20.30 9.23 -6.77
N TYR A 103 -19.36 8.29 -6.85
CA TYR A 103 -19.61 6.87 -6.59
C TYR A 103 -19.86 6.58 -5.10
N MET A 104 -19.15 7.27 -4.21
CA MET A 104 -19.23 7.05 -2.76
C MET A 104 -20.27 7.94 -2.07
N HIS A 105 -20.92 8.85 -2.81
CA HIS A 105 -21.78 9.90 -2.27
C HIS A 105 -21.10 10.65 -1.09
N LYS A 106 -19.82 11.00 -1.27
CA LYS A 106 -19.00 11.73 -0.28
C LYS A 106 -18.33 12.93 -0.91
N GLU A 107 -18.15 13.99 -0.13
CA GLU A 107 -17.40 15.18 -0.54
C GLU A 107 -15.97 15.16 0.02
N LEU A 108 -15.10 14.37 -0.59
CA LEU A 108 -13.67 14.40 -0.24
C LEU A 108 -12.98 15.51 -1.03
N LYS A 109 -12.25 16.38 -0.31
CA LYS A 109 -11.36 17.38 -0.90
C LYS A 109 -9.98 17.23 -0.30
N VAL A 110 -8.96 17.35 -1.15
CA VAL A 110 -7.57 17.38 -0.68
C VAL A 110 -7.30 18.75 -0.06
N ASN A 111 -6.89 18.76 1.21
CA ASN A 111 -6.53 20.00 1.89
C ASN A 111 -5.06 20.36 1.61
N TYR A 112 -4.83 21.09 0.51
CA TYR A 112 -3.52 21.58 0.11
C TYR A 112 -2.93 22.63 1.07
N GLN A 113 -3.73 23.23 1.94
CA GLN A 113 -3.24 24.21 2.93
C GLN A 113 -2.68 23.54 4.19
N SER A 114 -2.92 22.24 4.38
CA SER A 114 -2.47 21.53 5.58
C SER A 114 -0.96 21.23 5.52
N ALA A 115 -0.21 21.75 6.49
CA ALA A 115 1.21 21.43 6.64
C ALA A 115 1.44 19.93 6.86
N GLY A 116 0.50 19.25 7.52
CA GLY A 116 0.55 17.81 7.76
C GLY A 116 0.57 16.98 6.47
N LEU A 117 -0.09 17.43 5.40
CA LEU A 117 -0.06 16.76 4.10
C LEU A 117 1.37 16.76 3.54
N TYR A 118 2.01 17.92 3.45
CA TYR A 118 3.37 18.02 2.92
C TYR A 118 4.38 17.21 3.73
N VAL A 119 4.29 17.24 5.07
CA VAL A 119 5.12 16.40 5.94
C VAL A 119 4.89 14.92 5.66
N GLY A 120 3.63 14.50 5.48
CA GLY A 120 3.27 13.13 5.10
C GLY A 120 3.84 12.71 3.75
N LEU A 121 3.73 13.57 2.72
CA LEU A 121 4.25 13.29 1.38
C LEU A 121 5.78 13.18 1.39
N ILE A 122 6.48 14.11 2.03
CA ILE A 122 7.95 14.08 2.15
C ILE A 122 8.38 12.80 2.88
N THR A 123 7.72 12.47 3.99
CA THR A 123 8.00 11.25 4.75
C THR A 123 7.82 10.01 3.88
N LEU A 124 6.74 9.94 3.09
CA LEU A 124 6.43 8.80 2.24
C LEU A 124 7.40 8.67 1.07
N ILE A 125 7.79 9.78 0.43
CA ILE A 125 8.80 9.81 -0.65
C ILE A 125 10.15 9.34 -0.11
N SER A 126 10.61 9.90 1.01
CA SER A 126 11.87 9.50 1.63
C SER A 126 11.85 8.03 2.04
N PHE A 127 10.78 7.59 2.70
CA PHE A 127 10.64 6.21 3.15
C PHE A 127 10.66 5.22 1.97
N CYS A 128 9.84 5.44 0.94
CA CYS A 128 9.76 4.55 -0.21
C CYS A 128 11.04 4.55 -1.04
N GLY A 129 11.61 5.73 -1.30
CA GLY A 129 12.85 5.88 -2.07
C GLY A 129 14.05 5.24 -1.37
N LEU A 130 14.19 5.45 -0.07
CA LEU A 130 15.26 4.82 0.71
C LEU A 130 15.06 3.31 0.80
N LEU A 131 13.86 2.81 1.11
CA LEU A 131 13.62 1.37 1.18
C LEU A 131 13.91 0.68 -0.15
N ALA A 132 13.39 1.21 -1.25
CA ALA A 132 13.56 0.59 -2.56
C ALA A 132 15.00 0.69 -3.09
N GLY A 133 15.67 1.81 -2.84
CA GLY A 133 17.05 2.04 -3.27
C GLY A 133 18.11 1.38 -2.38
N SER A 134 17.77 1.05 -1.13
CA SER A 134 18.72 0.49 -0.16
C SER A 134 19.32 -0.81 -0.67
N TYR A 135 18.50 -1.78 -1.08
CA TYR A 135 18.99 -3.08 -1.47
C TYR A 135 19.91 -3.08 -2.71
N PRO A 136 19.55 -2.45 -3.86
CA PRO A 136 20.47 -2.34 -4.99
C PRO A 136 21.76 -1.60 -4.62
N ALA A 137 21.66 -0.52 -3.84
CA ALA A 137 22.82 0.26 -3.37
C ALA A 137 23.80 -0.60 -2.54
N PHE A 138 23.30 -1.33 -1.54
CA PHE A 138 24.14 -2.19 -0.68
C PHE A 138 24.60 -3.48 -1.37
N TYR A 139 23.78 -4.06 -2.24
CA TYR A 139 24.14 -5.24 -3.01
C TYR A 139 25.31 -4.93 -3.96
N LEU A 140 25.18 -3.92 -4.82
CA LEU A 140 26.18 -3.59 -5.84
C LEU A 140 27.44 -2.94 -5.27
N SER A 141 27.31 -2.05 -4.28
CA SER A 141 28.47 -1.45 -3.60
C SER A 141 29.34 -2.49 -2.88
N SER A 142 28.78 -3.65 -2.50
CA SER A 142 29.53 -4.72 -1.85
C SER A 142 30.28 -5.67 -2.80
N LEU A 143 29.98 -5.65 -4.10
CA LEU A 143 30.62 -6.56 -5.06
C LEU A 143 32.11 -6.23 -5.25
N LYS A 144 32.95 -7.27 -5.23
CA LYS A 144 34.40 -7.14 -5.48
C LYS A 144 34.67 -7.19 -7.00
N PRO A 145 35.43 -6.24 -7.57
CA PRO A 145 35.71 -6.19 -9.02
C PRO A 145 36.34 -7.47 -9.57
N ILE A 146 37.23 -8.11 -8.80
CA ILE A 146 37.92 -9.35 -9.19
C ILE A 146 36.95 -10.50 -9.50
N ASN A 147 35.82 -10.60 -8.77
CA ASN A 147 34.81 -11.64 -8.98
C ASN A 147 33.90 -11.31 -10.16
N ILE A 148 33.65 -10.02 -10.40
CA ILE A 148 32.84 -9.56 -11.54
C ILE A 148 33.56 -9.86 -12.86
N MET A 149 34.87 -9.58 -12.94
CA MET A 149 35.65 -9.75 -14.17
C MET A 149 35.93 -11.21 -14.49
N LYS A 150 36.03 -12.08 -13.48
CA LYS A 150 36.19 -13.53 -13.66
C LYS A 150 34.88 -14.26 -13.95
N GLY A 151 33.72 -13.57 -13.93
CA GLY A 151 32.40 -14.19 -14.12
C GLY A 151 31.94 -15.10 -12.97
N ILE A 152 32.74 -15.23 -11.90
CA ILE A 152 32.43 -16.02 -10.71
C ILE A 152 31.56 -15.16 -9.78
N ILE A 153 30.33 -14.90 -10.19
CA ILE A 153 29.32 -14.35 -9.30
C ILE A 153 28.75 -15.52 -8.52
N ASP A 154 29.21 -15.65 -7.28
CA ASP A 154 28.77 -16.72 -6.39
C ASP A 154 27.27 -16.58 -6.11
N LYS A 155 26.48 -17.40 -6.82
CA LYS A 155 25.01 -17.43 -6.74
C LYS A 155 24.53 -17.91 -5.37
N ASN A 156 25.42 -18.44 -4.53
CA ASN A 156 25.08 -18.99 -3.22
C ASN A 156 25.26 -17.99 -2.05
N THR A 157 25.64 -16.75 -2.34
CA THR A 157 25.72 -15.70 -1.31
C THR A 157 24.36 -15.46 -0.64
N GLY A 158 24.35 -15.22 0.68
CA GLY A 158 23.12 -14.95 1.45
C GLY A 158 22.27 -13.82 0.88
N LYS A 159 22.90 -12.88 0.16
CA LYS A 159 22.21 -11.80 -0.57
C LYS A 159 21.36 -12.32 -1.73
N ALA A 160 21.86 -13.26 -2.54
CA ALA A 160 21.06 -13.86 -3.62
C ALA A 160 19.82 -14.60 -3.07
N LYS A 161 19.97 -15.29 -1.94
CA LYS A 161 18.86 -15.97 -1.23
C LYS A 161 17.82 -14.97 -0.70
N PHE A 162 18.25 -13.87 -0.09
CA PHE A 162 17.36 -12.83 0.42
C PHE A 162 16.50 -12.20 -0.69
N ARG A 163 17.08 -11.89 -1.86
CA ARG A 163 16.30 -11.42 -3.02
C ARG A 163 15.24 -12.44 -3.44
N ARG A 164 15.58 -13.73 -3.47
CA ARG A 164 14.63 -14.80 -3.84
C ARG A 164 13.45 -14.84 -2.87
N ILE A 165 13.71 -14.69 -1.56
CA ILE A 165 12.66 -14.62 -0.53
C ILE A 165 11.76 -13.39 -0.75
N LEU A 166 12.35 -12.22 -0.97
CA LEU A 166 11.60 -10.98 -1.26
C LEU A 166 10.67 -11.14 -2.46
N VAL A 167 11.17 -11.66 -3.58
CA VAL A 167 10.37 -11.86 -4.81
C VAL A 167 9.22 -12.84 -4.56
N ILE A 168 9.50 -13.97 -3.91
CA ILE A 168 8.45 -14.97 -3.61
C ILE A 168 7.39 -14.34 -2.69
N SER A 169 7.80 -13.65 -1.62
CA SER A 169 6.87 -13.00 -0.70
C SER A 169 5.98 -11.97 -1.39
N GLN A 170 6.53 -11.17 -2.32
CA GLN A 170 5.77 -10.19 -3.09
C GLN A 170 4.69 -10.86 -3.94
N PHE A 171 5.04 -11.89 -4.70
CA PHE A 171 4.07 -12.57 -5.56
C PHE A 171 3.01 -13.30 -4.73
N THR A 172 3.38 -13.92 -3.61
CA THR A 172 2.42 -14.53 -2.70
C THR A 172 1.46 -13.50 -2.12
N LEU A 173 1.96 -12.34 -1.66
CA LEU A 173 1.13 -11.25 -1.13
C LEU A 173 0.19 -10.68 -2.20
N SER A 174 0.68 -10.45 -3.42
CA SER A 174 -0.15 -9.99 -4.54
C SER A 174 -1.23 -11.00 -4.91
N PHE A 175 -0.88 -12.27 -5.00
CA PHE A 175 -1.84 -13.33 -5.33
C PHE A 175 -2.92 -13.47 -4.25
N LEU A 176 -2.52 -13.46 -2.97
CA LEU A 176 -3.45 -13.47 -1.84
C LEU A 176 -4.39 -12.26 -1.89
N PHE A 177 -3.85 -11.06 -2.12
CA PHE A 177 -4.64 -9.83 -2.16
C PHE A 177 -5.70 -9.85 -3.28
N ILE A 178 -5.33 -10.33 -4.46
CA ILE A 178 -6.25 -10.48 -5.59
C ILE A 178 -7.34 -11.51 -5.26
N LEU A 179 -6.97 -12.68 -4.73
CA LEU A 179 -7.94 -13.71 -4.31
C LEU A 179 -8.91 -13.18 -3.26
N CYS A 180 -8.41 -12.49 -2.23
CA CYS A 180 -9.26 -11.88 -1.20
C CYS A 180 -10.24 -10.89 -1.81
N THR A 181 -9.78 -10.02 -2.72
CA THR A 181 -10.64 -9.04 -3.40
C THR A 181 -11.72 -9.72 -4.24
N LEU A 182 -11.37 -10.78 -4.98
CA LEU A 182 -12.34 -11.53 -5.80
C LEU A 182 -13.37 -12.28 -4.94
N ILE A 183 -12.93 -12.94 -3.86
CA ILE A 183 -13.81 -13.68 -2.96
C ILE A 183 -14.79 -12.71 -2.28
N VAL A 184 -14.29 -11.60 -1.73
CA VAL A 184 -15.14 -10.58 -1.10
C VAL A 184 -16.10 -9.96 -2.11
N GLY A 185 -15.65 -9.68 -3.34
CA GLY A 185 -16.51 -9.19 -4.42
C GLY A 185 -17.64 -10.16 -4.75
N ASN A 186 -17.33 -11.45 -4.85
CA ASN A 186 -18.32 -12.50 -5.08
C ASN A 186 -19.29 -12.65 -3.90
N GLN A 187 -18.81 -12.52 -2.66
CA GLN A 187 -19.65 -12.55 -1.46
C GLN A 187 -20.63 -11.36 -1.42
N ILE A 188 -20.16 -10.14 -1.72
CA ILE A 188 -21.02 -8.96 -1.78
C ILE A 188 -22.10 -9.15 -2.87
N LYS A 189 -21.70 -9.63 -4.05
CA LYS A 189 -22.65 -9.91 -5.13
C LYS A 189 -23.68 -10.97 -4.73
N TYR A 190 -23.26 -12.05 -4.08
CA TYR A 190 -24.14 -13.11 -3.59
C TYR A 190 -25.15 -12.56 -2.57
N ILE A 191 -24.72 -11.72 -1.63
CA ILE A 191 -25.60 -11.10 -0.63
C ILE A 191 -26.60 -10.15 -1.30
N GLN A 192 -26.20 -9.42 -2.34
CA GLN A 192 -27.09 -8.51 -3.08
C GLN A 192 -28.10 -9.24 -3.96
N SER A 193 -27.73 -10.38 -4.56
CA SER A 193 -28.61 -11.14 -5.48
C SER A 193 -29.45 -12.20 -4.79
N THR A 194 -29.12 -12.58 -3.55
CA THR A 194 -29.91 -13.55 -2.79
C THR A 194 -31.06 -12.82 -2.14
N ASN A 195 -32.27 -13.05 -2.66
CA ASN A 195 -33.51 -12.61 -2.04
C ASN A 195 -33.53 -13.18 -0.61
N LEU A 196 -33.36 -12.33 0.41
CA LEU A 196 -33.23 -12.73 1.81
C LEU A 196 -34.47 -13.47 2.36
N GLY A 197 -35.51 -13.68 1.53
CA GLY A 197 -36.79 -14.28 1.92
C GLY A 197 -37.59 -13.43 2.91
N PHE A 198 -36.99 -12.37 3.43
CA PHE A 198 -37.58 -11.40 4.34
C PHE A 198 -37.97 -10.14 3.58
N ASN A 199 -39.28 -10.01 3.38
CA ASN A 199 -39.91 -8.81 2.88
C ASN A 199 -39.85 -7.76 4.01
N MET A 200 -38.83 -6.89 4.01
CA MET A 200 -38.67 -5.82 5.00
C MET A 200 -39.89 -4.87 5.03
N ASP A 201 -40.65 -4.82 3.94
CA ASP A 201 -41.89 -4.04 3.84
C ASP A 201 -43.05 -4.63 4.67
N ASN A 202 -43.06 -5.95 4.92
CA ASN A 202 -44.11 -6.61 5.72
C ASN A 202 -43.82 -6.63 7.22
N ILE A 203 -42.57 -6.42 7.65
CA ILE A 203 -42.24 -6.36 9.08
C ILE A 203 -42.82 -5.09 9.71
N GLY A 204 -42.87 -3.98 8.96
CA GLY A 204 -43.55 -2.76 9.39
C GLY A 204 -45.06 -2.92 9.58
N TYR A 205 -45.70 -3.78 8.78
CA TYR A 205 -47.14 -4.08 8.88
C TYR A 205 -47.48 -5.05 10.02
N LEU A 206 -46.61 -6.01 10.32
CA LEU A 206 -46.85 -6.95 11.43
C LEU A 206 -46.67 -6.27 12.80
N ILE A 207 -45.68 -5.37 12.93
CA ILE A 207 -45.49 -4.60 14.17
C ILE A 207 -46.60 -3.57 14.37
N SER A 208 -47.14 -2.96 13.30
CA SER A 208 -48.26 -2.01 13.42
C SER A 208 -49.60 -2.70 13.74
N LEU A 209 -49.81 -3.95 13.30
CA LEU A 209 -51.00 -4.74 13.64
C LEU A 209 -50.99 -5.26 15.09
N GLU A 210 -49.83 -5.55 15.68
CA GLU A 210 -49.72 -5.90 17.10
C GLU A 210 -49.95 -4.70 18.03
N VAL A 211 -49.56 -3.49 17.61
CA VAL A 211 -49.74 -2.25 18.39
C VAL A 211 -51.19 -1.73 18.35
N PHE A 212 -51.99 -2.11 17.36
CA PHE A 212 -53.39 -1.67 17.23
C PHE A 212 -54.42 -2.62 17.88
N ASN A 213 -53.97 -3.75 18.47
CA ASN A 213 -54.85 -4.79 19.04
C ASN A 213 -54.66 -4.99 20.56
N VAL A 214 -54.15 -3.96 21.26
CA VAL A 214 -54.11 -3.83 22.73
C VAL A 214 -54.77 -2.51 23.11
#